data_AF-A0A2V6V232-F1
#
_entry.id   AF-A0A2V6V232-F1
#
_cell.length_a   1.000
_cell.length_b   1.000
_cell.length_c   1.000
_cell.angle_alpha   90.00
_cell.angle_beta   90.00
_cell.angle_gamma   90.00
#
_symmetry.space_group_name_H-M   'P 1'
#
loop_
_entity.id
_entity.type
_entity.pdbx_description
1 polymer ?
#
loop_
_entity_poly.entity_id
_entity_poly.type
_entity_poly.pdbx_seq_one_letter_code
_entity_poly.pdbx_strand_id
1 'polypeptide(L)' 'MSYGPHLPDMYRQAADDYVDKVLRGTKPADLPVEQPTKFEFVINLKTAKALVLKMPQSLLLLADQVIK' A
#
# COMPACT_ATOMS: atom_id res chain seq x y z
N MET A 1 2.39 -13.03 -2.89
CA MET A 1 1.31 -12.10 -3.28
C MET A 1 0.98 -11.26 -2.08
N SER A 2 0.59 -10.00 -2.28
CA SER A 2 0.23 -9.08 -1.18
C SER A 2 -0.91 -8.18 -1.62
N TYR A 3 -1.81 -7.86 -0.71
CA TYR A 3 -2.80 -6.79 -0.83
C TYR A 3 -2.66 -5.90 0.40
N GLY A 4 -2.40 -4.62 0.21
CA GLY A 4 -2.12 -3.72 1.33
C GLY A 4 -2.09 -2.25 0.92
N PRO A 5 -1.88 -1.35 1.89
CA PRO A 5 -1.80 0.08 1.64
C PRO A 5 -0.71 0.40 0.62
N HIS A 6 -0.98 1.33 -0.29
CA HIS A 6 0.04 1.87 -1.17
C HIS A 6 0.99 2.77 -0.35
N LEU A 7 2.11 2.20 0.09
CA LEU A 7 3.01 2.80 1.08
C LEU A 7 3.50 4.21 0.69
N PRO A 8 3.91 4.49 -0.57
CA PRO A 8 4.35 5.84 -0.92
C PRO A 8 3.25 6.90 -0.76
N ASP A 9 1.99 6.55 -1.01
CA ASP A 9 0.87 7.48 -0.80
C ASP A 9 0.56 7.65 0.69
N MET A 10 0.58 6.55 1.45
CA MET A 10 0.40 6.58 2.89
C MET A 10 1.45 7.47 3.59
N TYR A 11 2.73 7.39 3.18
CA TYR A 11 3.78 8.23 3.75
C TYR A 11 3.67 9.69 3.33
N ARG A 12 3.20 9.99 2.10
CA ARG A 12 2.90 11.37 1.68
C ARG A 12 1.80 11.97 2.56
N GLN A 13 0.68 11.25 2.72
CA GLN A 13 -0.38 11.66 3.64
C GLN A 13 0.13 11.84 5.06
N ALA A 14 0.96 10.93 5.57
CA ALA A 14 1.55 11.09 6.91
C ALA A 14 2.38 12.39 7.03
N ALA A 15 3.14 12.74 5.99
CA ALA A 15 3.93 13.97 5.97
C ALA A 15 3.03 15.22 5.96
N ASP A 16 2.03 15.26 5.10
CA ASP A 16 1.15 16.42 4.90
C ASP A 16 0.17 16.60 6.07
N ASP A 17 -0.41 15.50 6.57
CA ASP A 17 -1.50 15.54 7.55
C ASP A 17 -1.07 15.44 9.01
N TYR A 18 0.13 14.92 9.29
CA TYR A 18 0.63 14.78 10.66
C TYR A 18 1.89 15.59 10.88
N VAL A 19 2.94 15.34 10.09
CA VAL A 19 4.26 15.93 10.33
C VAL A 19 4.20 17.45 10.21
N ASP A 20 3.62 18.01 9.14
CA ASP A 20 3.47 19.46 8.98
C ASP A 20 2.64 20.07 10.12
N LYS A 21 1.52 19.44 10.52
CA LYS A 21 0.65 19.95 11.60
C LYS A 21 1.34 19.96 12.96
N VAL A 22 2.11 18.91 13.28
CA VAL A 22 2.89 18.83 14.52
C VAL A 22 4.01 19.87 14.53
N LEU A 23 4.73 20.04 13.41
CA LEU A 23 5.77 21.05 13.30
C LEU A 23 5.24 22.49 13.44
N ARG A 24 3.96 22.72 13.11
CA ARG A 24 3.25 23.99 13.33
C ARG A 24 2.67 24.15 14.75
N GLY A 25 2.87 23.18 15.65
CA GLY A 25 2.48 23.26 17.06
C GLY A 25 1.18 22.56 17.42
N THR A 26 0.57 21.79 16.51
CA THR A 26 -0.58 20.94 16.85
C THR A 26 -0.12 19.82 17.78
N LYS A 27 -0.85 19.56 18.87
CA LYS A 27 -0.49 18.47 19.78
C LYS A 27 -0.83 17.13 19.14
N PRO A 28 0.05 16.12 19.19
CA PRO A 28 -0.24 14.80 18.63
C PRO A 28 -1.51 14.14 19.20
N ALA A 29 -1.86 14.43 20.46
CA ALA A 29 -3.07 13.91 21.09
C ALA A 29 -4.38 14.46 20.50
N ASP A 30 -4.31 15.57 19.76
CA ASP A 30 -5.46 16.20 19.10
C ASP A 30 -5.62 15.73 17.64
N LEU A 31 -4.64 15.00 17.10
CA LEU A 31 -4.67 14.48 15.72
C LEU A 31 -5.40 13.13 15.67
N PRO A 32 -6.36 12.94 14.75
CA PRO A 32 -7.03 11.65 14.59
C PRO A 32 -6.06 10.60 14.00
N VAL A 33 -6.31 9.33 14.29
CA VAL A 33 -5.65 8.23 13.57
C VAL A 33 -6.40 7.97 12.27
N GLU A 34 -5.73 8.16 11.14
CA GLU A 34 -6.27 7.92 9.81
C GLU A 34 -5.98 6.51 9.31
N GLN A 35 -6.91 6.00 8.51
CA GLN A 35 -6.77 4.73 7.81
C GLN A 35 -6.32 4.98 6.37
N PRO A 36 -5.49 4.10 5.77
CA PRO A 36 -5.14 4.20 4.36
C PRO A 36 -6.38 4.16 3.47
N THR A 37 -6.44 5.07 2.50
CA THR A 37 -7.56 5.14 1.53
C THR A 37 -7.22 4.46 0.20
N LYS A 38 -5.94 4.20 -0.05
CA LYS A 38 -5.46 3.59 -1.29
C LYS A 38 -4.68 2.31 -1.01
N PHE A 39 -5.04 1.28 -1.76
CA PHE A 39 -4.48 -0.06 -1.66
C PHE A 39 -3.92 -0.50 -3.00
N GLU A 40 -2.98 -1.44 -2.96
CA GLU A 40 -2.40 -2.07 -4.13
C GLU A 40 -2.42 -3.60 -3.99
N PHE A 41 -2.71 -4.28 -5.09
CA PHE A 41 -2.63 -5.73 -5.22
C PHE A 41 -1.43 -6.13 -6.09
N VAL A 42 -0.45 -6.80 -5.48
CA VAL A 42 0.81 -7.16 -6.12
C VAL A 42 0.99 -8.68 -6.20
N ILE A 43 1.25 -9.17 -7.41
CA ILE A 43 1.53 -10.59 -7.68
C ILE A 43 2.99 -10.78 -8.07
N ASN A 44 3.68 -11.67 -7.37
CA ASN A 44 5.01 -12.14 -7.76
C ASN A 44 4.88 -13.41 -8.61
N LEU A 45 4.87 -13.24 -9.93
CA LEU A 45 4.71 -14.32 -10.89
C LEU A 45 5.98 -15.17 -10.99
N LYS A 46 7.17 -14.59 -10.77
CA LYS A 46 8.43 -15.33 -10.70
C LYS A 46 8.40 -16.40 -9.62
N THR A 47 8.02 -16.01 -8.40
CA THR A 47 7.89 -16.93 -7.26
C THR A 47 6.76 -17.92 -7.49
N ALA A 48 5.61 -17.50 -8.03
CA ALA A 48 4.52 -18.43 -8.34
C ALA A 48 4.98 -19.55 -9.30
N LYS A 49 5.73 -19.21 -10.35
CA LYS A 49 6.31 -20.19 -11.28
C LYS A 49 7.30 -21.15 -10.59
N ALA A 50 8.19 -20.61 -9.75
CA ALA A 50 9.15 -21.43 -9.00
C ALA A 50 8.48 -22.41 -8.03
N LEU A 51 7.32 -22.03 -7.48
CA LEU A 51 6.50 -22.87 -6.61
C LEU A 51 5.49 -23.75 -7.38
N VAL A 52 5.55 -23.77 -8.72
CA VAL A 52 4.63 -24.55 -9.59
C VAL A 52 3.16 -24.18 -9.35
N LEU A 53 2.89 -22.94 -8.95
CA LEU A 53 1.54 -22.40 -8.76
C LEU A 53 1.05 -21.78 -10.07
N LYS A 54 -0.08 -22.28 -10.58
CA LYS A 54 -0.77 -21.67 -11.72
C LYS A 54 -1.59 -20.47 -11.24
N MET A 55 -1.23 -19.27 -11.69
CA MET A 55 -1.98 -18.06 -11.38
C MET A 55 -3.18 -17.92 -12.33
N PRO A 56 -4.42 -17.80 -11.80
CA PRO A 56 -5.59 -17.53 -12.62
C PRO A 56 -5.47 -16.18 -13.35
N GLN A 57 -5.89 -16.14 -14.62
CA GLN A 57 -5.88 -14.90 -15.40
C GLN A 57 -6.74 -13.81 -14.76
N SER A 58 -7.85 -14.16 -14.10
CA SER A 58 -8.69 -13.21 -13.37
C SER A 58 -7.93 -12.47 -12.28
N LEU A 59 -7.04 -13.14 -11.54
CA LEU A 59 -6.22 -12.49 -10.51
C LEU A 59 -5.12 -11.62 -11.13
N LEU A 60 -4.53 -12.05 -12.26
CA LEU A 60 -3.53 -11.25 -12.96
C LEU A 60 -4.11 -9.94 -13.53
N LEU A 61 -5.37 -9.97 -13.96
CA LEU A 61 -6.08 -8.78 -14.45
C LEU A 61 -6.46 -7.79 -13.35
N LEU A 62 -6.62 -8.26 -12.11
CA LEU A 62 -6.92 -7.42 -10.95
C LEU A 62 -5.67 -6.81 -10.31
N ALA A 63 -4.48 -7.32 -10.62
CA ALA A 63 -3.24 -6.87 -9.99
C ALA A 63 -2.81 -5.51 -10.54
N ASP A 64 -2.56 -4.56 -9.64
CA ASP A 64 -1.95 -3.27 -9.97
C ASP A 64 -0.50 -3.45 -10.44
N GLN A 65 0.19 -4.48 -9.93
CA GLN A 65 1.56 -4.79 -10.33
C GLN A 65 1.81 -6.30 -10.40
N VAL A 66 2.57 -6.71 -11.43
CA VAL A 66 3.08 -8.08 -11.59
C VAL A 66 4.61 -8.08 -11.68
N ILE A 67 5.26 -8.72 -10.71
CA ILE A 67 6.71 -8.95 -10.71
C ILE A 67 6.99 -10.24 -11.50
N LYS A 68 7.81 -10.15 -12.55
CA LYS A 68 8.05 -11.26 -13.49
C LYS A 68 9.40 -11.94 -13.31
#